data_AF-A0A9D4KJH8-F1
#
_entry.id   AF-A0A9D4KJH8-F1
#
_cell.length_a   1.000
_cell.length_b   1.000
_cell.length_c   1.000
_cell.angle_alpha   90.00
_cell.angle_beta   90.00
_cell.angle_gamma   90.00
#
_symmetry.space_group_name_H-M   'P 1'
#
loop_
_entity.id
_entity.type
_entity.pdbx_description
1 polymer ?
#
loop_
_entity_poly.entity_id
_entity_poly.type
_entity_poly.pdbx_seq_one_letter_code
_entity_poly.pdbx_strand_id
1 'polypeptide(L)'
;MKMSALARTLQAVKPHVPSIKFPVRSTEALTTSGTHKLADSVSHVPAITPSPAPVKPVVTSSASEKIPSRYQRKKISKEEMEYIERGGPE
;
A
#
# COMPACT_ATOMS: atom_id res chain seq x y z
N MET A 1 53.00 -4.40 45.92
CA MET A 1 52.41 -5.54 45.17
C MET A 1 51.18 -5.03 44.43
N LYS A 2 51.23 -4.90 43.08
CA LYS A 2 50.09 -4.42 42.27
C LYS A 2 49.65 -5.59 41.38
N MET A 3 48.41 -6.05 41.54
CA MET A 3 47.85 -7.12 40.72
C MET A 3 47.23 -6.50 39.46
N SER A 4 47.75 -6.87 38.29
CA SER A 4 47.19 -6.49 37.00
C SER A 4 46.05 -7.45 36.66
N ALA A 5 44.82 -6.95 36.60
CA ALA A 5 43.66 -7.72 36.16
C ALA A 5 43.61 -7.76 34.63
N LEU A 6 43.84 -8.92 34.04
CA LEU A 6 43.64 -9.17 32.61
C LEU A 6 42.15 -9.39 32.34
N ALA A 7 41.44 -8.33 31.94
CA ALA A 7 40.06 -8.44 31.46
C ALA A 7 40.06 -9.03 30.04
N ARG A 8 39.44 -10.21 29.86
CA ARG A 8 39.19 -10.78 28.53
C ARG A 8 38.01 -10.06 27.88
N THR A 9 38.24 -9.40 26.75
CA THR A 9 37.18 -8.80 25.94
C THR A 9 36.44 -9.92 25.20
N LEU A 10 35.17 -10.17 25.57
CA LEU A 10 34.29 -11.04 24.78
C LEU A 10 33.82 -10.23 23.56
N GLN A 11 34.45 -10.46 22.40
CA GLN A 11 33.99 -9.86 21.16
C GLN A 11 32.70 -10.57 20.73
N ALA A 12 31.57 -9.87 20.86
CA ALA A 12 30.29 -10.37 20.35
C ALA A 12 30.32 -10.32 18.82
N VAL A 13 30.42 -11.48 18.18
CA VAL A 13 30.29 -11.61 16.72
C VAL A 13 28.81 -11.66 16.38
N LYS A 14 28.35 -10.75 15.50
CA LYS A 14 26.97 -10.76 15.03
C LYS A 14 26.74 -12.00 14.16
N PRO A 15 25.69 -12.80 14.41
CA PRO A 15 25.36 -13.94 13.55
C PRO A 15 25.04 -13.48 12.13
N HIS A 16 25.54 -14.21 11.14
CA HIS A 16 25.31 -13.92 9.73
C HIS A 16 23.84 -14.20 9.37
N VAL A 17 23.19 -13.22 8.74
CA VAL A 17 21.84 -13.39 8.19
C VAL A 17 21.99 -13.88 6.75
N PRO A 18 21.61 -15.13 6.44
CA PRO A 18 21.74 -15.65 5.09
C PRO A 18 20.81 -14.92 4.12
N SER A 19 21.32 -14.64 2.91
CA SER A 19 20.53 -14.04 1.84
C SER A 19 19.44 -14.99 1.34
N ILE A 20 18.26 -14.44 1.04
CA ILE A 20 17.20 -15.19 0.35
C ILE A 20 17.64 -15.54 -1.08
N LYS A 21 17.35 -16.77 -1.53
CA LYS A 21 17.59 -17.21 -2.92
C LYS A 21 16.32 -17.01 -3.73
N PHE A 22 16.45 -16.37 -4.88
CA PHE A 22 15.36 -16.27 -5.86
C PHE A 22 15.48 -17.39 -6.90
N PRO A 23 14.37 -18.00 -7.34
CA PRO A 23 14.37 -18.96 -8.44
C PRO A 23 14.91 -18.33 -9.73
N VAL A 24 15.72 -19.08 -10.48
CA VAL A 24 16.15 -18.69 -11.83
C VAL A 24 14.92 -18.72 -12.73
N ARG A 25 14.49 -17.54 -13.22
CA ARG A 25 13.44 -17.45 -14.24
C ARG A 25 14.09 -17.62 -15.60
N SER A 26 13.95 -18.80 -16.22
CA SER A 26 14.26 -18.95 -17.64
C SER A 26 13.25 -18.13 -18.45
N THR A 27 13.71 -17.50 -19.53
CA THR A 27 12.88 -16.75 -20.47
C THR A 27 11.97 -17.66 -21.31
N GLU A 28 12.17 -18.97 -21.24
CA GLU A 28 11.41 -19.97 -21.98
C GLU A 28 10.27 -20.52 -21.13
N ALA A 29 9.16 -19.77 -21.10
CA ALA A 29 7.78 -20.26 -21.11
C ALA A 29 6.84 -19.11 -20.72
N LEU A 30 6.93 -18.00 -21.44
CA LEU A 30 5.84 -17.02 -21.55
C LEU A 30 4.77 -17.58 -22.52
N THR A 31 4.27 -18.79 -22.26
CA THR A 31 3.18 -19.41 -23.04
C THR A 31 2.20 -20.21 -22.19
N THR A 32 2.26 -20.10 -20.86
CA THR A 32 1.08 -20.36 -20.04
C THR A 32 0.40 -19.03 -19.77
N SER A 33 -0.75 -18.90 -20.43
CA SER A 33 -1.84 -17.95 -20.26
C SER A 33 -2.33 -17.89 -18.81
N GLY A 34 -1.46 -17.50 -17.87
CA GLY A 34 -1.86 -16.89 -16.63
C GLY A 34 -2.04 -15.41 -16.93
N THR A 35 -3.23 -15.05 -17.40
CA THR A 35 -3.68 -13.67 -17.54
C THR A 35 -3.47 -12.97 -16.21
N HIS A 36 -2.30 -12.38 -16.00
CA HIS A 36 -2.19 -11.18 -15.22
C HIS A 36 -3.05 -10.18 -15.99
N LYS A 37 -4.34 -10.12 -15.65
CA LYS A 37 -5.05 -8.87 -15.79
C LYS A 37 -4.20 -7.90 -15.00
N LEU A 38 -3.30 -7.21 -15.71
CA LEU A 38 -3.08 -5.80 -15.48
C LEU A 38 -4.48 -5.29 -15.18
N ALA A 39 -4.71 -4.93 -13.92
CA ALA A 39 -5.98 -4.35 -13.55
C ALA A 39 -6.18 -3.21 -14.54
N ASP A 40 -7.14 -3.40 -15.45
CA ASP A 40 -7.59 -2.39 -16.37
C ASP A 40 -7.90 -1.17 -15.50
N SER A 41 -7.02 -0.19 -15.50
CA SER A 41 -7.45 1.19 -15.37
C SER A 41 -8.19 1.52 -16.67
N VAL A 42 -9.42 1.01 -16.79
CA VAL A 42 -10.41 1.45 -17.78
C VAL A 42 -11.74 1.43 -17.04
N SER A 43 -12.09 2.55 -16.38
CA SER A 43 -12.99 3.56 -16.93
C SER A 43 -14.40 3.03 -17.17
N HIS A 44 -15.35 3.27 -16.26
CA HIS A 44 -16.72 3.63 -16.60
C HIS A 44 -17.61 3.82 -15.37
N VAL A 45 -18.41 4.87 -15.42
CA VAL A 45 -19.49 5.23 -14.49
C VAL A 45 -20.49 4.06 -14.36
N PRO A 46 -20.85 3.56 -13.16
CA PRO A 46 -21.96 2.65 -13.04
C PRO A 46 -23.25 3.47 -12.98
N ALA A 47 -23.97 3.48 -14.09
CA ALA A 47 -25.39 3.83 -14.13
C ALA A 47 -26.18 2.97 -13.12
N ILE A 48 -27.11 3.62 -12.43
CA ILE A 48 -27.97 3.05 -11.39
C ILE A 48 -28.85 1.97 -12.04
N THR A 49 -28.61 0.70 -11.68
CA THR A 49 -29.58 -0.40 -11.88
C THR A 49 -29.73 -1.13 -10.54
N PRO A 50 -30.95 -1.48 -10.12
CA PRO A 50 -31.17 -2.00 -8.77
C PRO A 50 -30.89 -3.50 -8.74
N SER A 51 -29.75 -3.88 -8.14
CA SER A 51 -29.46 -5.28 -7.82
C SER A 51 -29.04 -5.39 -6.35
N PRO A 52 -29.62 -6.30 -5.55
CA PRO A 52 -29.44 -6.33 -4.11
C PRO A 52 -28.15 -7.10 -3.77
N ALA A 53 -27.01 -6.42 -3.84
CA ALA A 53 -25.75 -6.94 -3.30
C ALA A 53 -25.50 -6.37 -1.90
N PRO A 54 -24.89 -7.15 -0.98
CA PRO A 54 -24.70 -6.72 0.40
C PRO A 54 -23.71 -5.55 0.43
N VAL A 55 -24.19 -4.38 0.83
CA VAL A 55 -23.34 -3.21 1.11
C VAL A 55 -22.36 -3.56 2.22
N LYS A 56 -21.10 -3.79 1.84
CA LYS A 56 -20.01 -3.82 2.82
C LYS A 56 -19.98 -2.45 3.50
N PRO A 57 -19.86 -2.38 4.84
CA PRO A 57 -19.82 -1.10 5.51
C PRO A 57 -18.65 -0.32 4.94
N VAL A 58 -18.95 0.85 4.37
CA VAL A 58 -17.95 1.84 4.00
C VAL A 58 -17.09 2.04 5.24
N VAL A 59 -15.80 1.73 5.15
CA VAL A 59 -14.86 1.95 6.24
C VAL A 59 -14.66 3.46 6.33
N THR A 60 -15.57 4.14 7.03
CA THR A 60 -15.52 5.57 7.22
C THR A 60 -14.36 5.90 8.16
N SER A 61 -13.39 6.61 7.59
CA SER A 61 -12.66 7.73 8.22
C SER A 61 -11.71 7.49 9.40
N SER A 62 -11.37 6.28 9.84
CA SER A 62 -10.34 6.14 10.90
C SER A 62 -8.88 6.26 10.42
N ALA A 63 -8.63 6.22 9.10
CA ALA A 63 -7.30 6.37 8.53
C ALA A 63 -6.83 7.84 8.50
N SER A 64 -7.76 8.78 8.37
CA SER A 64 -7.46 10.21 8.27
C SER A 64 -6.96 10.80 9.59
N GLU A 65 -7.34 10.22 10.73
CA GLU A 65 -6.93 10.65 12.07
C GLU A 65 -5.51 10.19 12.44
N LYS A 66 -5.01 9.14 11.78
CA LYS A 66 -3.70 8.53 12.08
C LYS A 66 -2.55 9.18 11.31
N ILE A 67 -2.83 10.04 10.34
CA ILE A 67 -1.80 10.72 9.55
C ILE A 67 -1.48 12.11 10.11
N PRO A 68 -0.19 12.52 10.12
CA PRO A 68 0.19 13.87 10.55
C PRO A 68 -0.59 14.95 9.81
N SER A 69 -0.92 16.05 10.51
CA SER A 69 -1.75 17.15 9.99
C SER A 69 -1.28 17.69 8.63
N ARG A 70 0.03 17.77 8.42
CA ARG A 70 0.67 18.19 7.15
C ARG A 70 0.31 17.34 5.93
N TYR A 71 -0.19 16.11 6.13
CA TYR A 71 -0.62 15.19 5.08
C TYR A 71 -2.14 15.01 5.02
N GLN A 72 -2.90 15.66 5.91
CA GLN A 72 -4.35 15.59 5.89
C GLN A 72 -4.90 16.39 4.70
N ARG A 73 -5.84 15.78 3.98
CA ARG A 73 -6.56 16.47 2.89
C ARG A 73 -7.51 17.50 3.50
N LYS A 74 -7.69 18.63 2.80
CA LYS A 74 -8.71 19.62 3.14
C LYS A 74 -10.10 19.03 2.90
N LYS A 75 -11.06 19.40 3.76
CA LYS A 75 -12.48 19.07 3.53
C LYS A 75 -12.98 19.83 2.31
N ILE A 76 -13.74 19.15 1.45
CA ILE A 76 -14.37 19.72 0.26
C ILE A 76 -15.75 20.27 0.68
N SER A 77 -16.14 21.45 0.18
CA SER A 77 -17.48 22.02 0.41
C SER A 77 -18.53 21.32 -0.46
N LYS A 78 -19.82 21.45 -0.12
CA LYS A 78 -20.90 20.85 -0.93
C LYS A 78 -20.97 21.45 -2.33
N GLU A 79 -20.85 22.77 -2.43
CA GLU A 79 -20.80 23.50 -3.69
C GLU A 79 -19.66 23.01 -4.60
N GLU A 80 -18.46 22.81 -4.05
CA GLU A 80 -17.32 22.30 -4.82
C GLU A 80 -17.56 20.85 -5.28
N MET A 81 -18.18 20.03 -4.42
CA MET A 81 -18.55 18.66 -4.79
C MET A 81 -19.50 18.66 -5.99
N GLU A 82 -20.53 19.50 -5.94
CA GLU A 82 -21.50 19.67 -7.05
C GLU A 82 -20.84 20.24 -8.32
N TYR A 83 -19.92 21.20 -8.18
CA TYR A 83 -19.18 21.77 -9.31
C TYR A 83 -18.29 20.73 -10.00
N ILE A 84 -17.59 19.89 -9.21
CA ILE A 84 -16.78 18.78 -9.71
C ILE A 84 -17.67 17.73 -10.39
N GLU A 85 -18.80 17.37 -9.79
CA GLU A 85 -19.75 16.40 -10.34
C GLU A 85 -20.39 16.89 -11.65
N ARG A 86 -20.69 18.19 -11.75
CA ARG A 86 -21.24 18.81 -12.98
C ARG A 86 -20.19 18.99 -14.07
N GLY A 87 -18.92 19.07 -13.72
CA GLY A 87 -17.81 19.17 -14.67
C GLY A 87 -17.37 20.58 -15.04
N GLY A 88 -17.70 21.59 -14.23
CA GLY A 88 -17.25 22.97 -14.44
C GLY A 88 -18.38 23.98 -14.71
N PRO A 89 -18.05 25.22 -15.13
CA PRO A 89 -19.03 26.22 -15.54
C PRO A 89 -19.62 25.84 -16.92
N GLU A 90 -20.83 26.32 -17.21
CA GLU A 90 -21.40 26.24 -18.58
C GLU A 90 -20.65 27.18 -19.54
#